data_AF-A0A164PJW4-F1
#
_entry.id   AF-A0A164PJW4-F1
#
_cell.length_a   1.000
_cell.length_b   1.000
_cell.length_c   1.000
_cell.angle_alpha   90.00
_cell.angle_beta   90.00
_cell.angle_gamma   90.00
#
_symmetry.space_group_name_H-M   'P 1'
#
loop_
_entity.id
_entity.type
_entity.pdbx_description
1 polymer ?
#
loop_
_entity_poly.entity_id
_entity_poly.type
_entity_poly.pdbx_seq_one_letter_code
_entity_poly.pdbx_strand_id
1 'polypeptide(L)'
;MPLTMSVFEQLRPFVSLCQACGLIPYTMENSLSTKKFIKFTFSFRHFTTIWFSFIFILQLATIAVMFCFSINWVVDFLSDGTVPLTITVVFGINWLSSMAQLLASRWISLQYRQLRNAIEQVREVERLFGDKFIMQHKSSVMTRFILGFILVLLAVTGLFFVFIPVYKSLLPSNMGILATTAIFSFGMLGLIMTECIFLLAHLSYYIISHYIHLLLLHAESPDALAVISQKEAGCNTRKWENSTLILNHLCRASSELNSIFSFPTLFMLTSKFISVVSTAYVCVYSFSRPNHMLQDYSVSLPFVFFTDWVRIFIALYAADMPVNQVRLLRERIIAVSHSGLSQTLTDKIDAMSMLMQTDESRVRLSAVGLFNVGMHLIPTLTGAAVTYMVILLQS
;
A
#
# COMPACT_ATOMS: atom_id res chain seq x y z
N MET A 1 16.88 29.95 -10.29
CA MET A 1 15.47 29.50 -10.21
C MET A 1 15.45 28.08 -9.66
N PRO A 2 14.76 27.80 -8.55
CA PRO A 2 14.67 26.43 -8.04
C PRO A 2 13.89 25.58 -9.06
N LEU A 3 14.54 24.54 -9.60
CA LEU A 3 13.87 23.54 -10.42
C LEU A 3 12.82 22.84 -9.57
N THR A 4 11.55 22.99 -9.94
CA THR A 4 10.44 22.31 -9.29
C THR A 4 10.48 20.83 -9.60
N MET A 5 10.58 20.03 -8.54
CA MET A 5 10.55 18.57 -8.63
C MET A 5 9.13 18.10 -8.88
N SER A 6 8.90 17.41 -10.00
CA SER A 6 7.66 16.66 -10.26
C SER A 6 7.35 15.71 -9.09
N VAL A 7 6.09 15.30 -8.94
CA VAL A 7 5.72 14.35 -7.87
C VAL A 7 6.56 13.07 -7.94
N PHE A 8 6.92 12.64 -9.15
CA PHE A 8 7.81 11.50 -9.38
C PHE A 8 9.26 11.73 -8.96
N GLU A 9 9.78 12.96 -9.11
CA GLU A 9 11.12 13.30 -8.61
C GLU A 9 11.15 13.31 -7.07
N GLN A 10 10.05 13.69 -6.42
CA GLN A 10 9.92 13.62 -4.96
C GLN A 10 9.89 12.16 -4.46
N LEU A 11 9.47 11.20 -5.28
CA LEU A 11 9.49 9.76 -4.96
C LEU A 11 10.85 9.09 -5.16
N ARG A 12 11.86 9.81 -5.68
CA ARG A 12 13.19 9.22 -5.93
C ARG A 12 13.83 8.55 -4.70
N PRO A 13 13.79 9.15 -3.49
CA PRO A 13 14.31 8.51 -2.28
C PRO A 13 13.55 7.22 -1.96
N PHE A 14 12.23 7.20 -2.17
CA PHE A 14 11.40 6.02 -1.96
C PHE A 14 11.75 4.89 -2.94
N VAL A 15 11.95 5.21 -4.21
CA VAL A 15 12.34 4.20 -5.20
C VAL A 15 13.74 3.65 -4.91
N SER A 16 14.66 4.49 -4.44
CA SER A 16 15.97 4.02 -3.95
C SER A 16 15.84 3.05 -2.78
N LEU A 17 14.91 3.30 -1.84
CA LEU A 17 14.62 2.38 -0.74
C LEU A 17 14.04 1.06 -1.26
N CYS A 18 13.07 1.11 -2.16
CA CYS A 18 12.49 -0.09 -2.78
C CYS A 18 13.54 -0.92 -3.54
N GLN A 19 14.49 -0.26 -4.21
CA GLN A 19 15.62 -0.95 -4.87
C GLN A 19 16.58 -1.58 -3.85
N ALA A 20 16.92 -0.85 -2.79
CA ALA A 20 17.82 -1.33 -1.74
C ALA A 20 17.27 -2.59 -1.05
N CYS A 21 15.96 -2.61 -0.76
CA CYS A 21 15.26 -3.75 -0.17
C CYS A 21 14.91 -4.86 -1.16
N GLY A 22 15.24 -4.70 -2.45
CA GLY A 22 14.96 -5.69 -3.49
C GLY A 22 13.48 -5.83 -3.85
N LEU A 23 12.66 -4.81 -3.62
CA LEU A 23 11.26 -4.77 -4.04
C LEU A 23 11.12 -4.49 -5.54
N ILE A 24 11.94 -3.57 -6.07
CA ILE A 24 11.84 -3.07 -7.45
C ILE A 24 13.15 -3.29 -8.21
N PRO A 25 13.16 -4.04 -9.33
CA PRO A 25 14.37 -4.25 -10.14
C PRO A 25 14.62 -3.15 -11.19
N TYR A 26 13.84 -2.07 -11.18
CA TYR A 26 13.84 -1.04 -12.23
C TYR A 26 14.78 0.11 -11.92
N THR A 27 15.50 0.59 -12.94
CA THR A 27 16.29 1.82 -12.85
C THR A 27 15.45 3.00 -13.32
N MET A 28 15.51 4.12 -12.60
CA MET A 28 14.98 5.40 -13.09
C MET A 28 15.93 5.98 -14.14
N GLU A 29 15.46 6.08 -15.39
CA GLU A 29 16.21 6.75 -16.45
C GLU A 29 15.83 8.23 -16.49
N ASN A 30 16.84 9.10 -16.41
CA ASN A 30 16.68 10.54 -16.47
C ASN A 30 17.11 11.06 -17.83
N SER A 31 16.44 12.11 -18.29
CA SER A 31 16.88 12.85 -19.47
C SER A 31 18.23 13.48 -19.23
N LEU A 32 19.19 13.22 -20.12
CA LEU A 32 20.52 13.84 -20.07
C LEU A 32 20.44 15.37 -20.19
N SER A 33 19.43 15.91 -20.88
CA SER A 33 19.27 17.35 -21.11
C SER A 33 18.47 18.05 -20.01
N THR A 34 17.38 17.46 -19.52
CA THR A 34 16.47 18.12 -18.56
C THR A 34 16.62 17.62 -17.13
N LYS A 35 17.41 16.56 -16.89
CA LYS A 35 17.50 15.82 -15.62
C LYS A 35 16.15 15.30 -15.08
N LYS A 36 15.06 15.45 -15.84
CA LYS A 36 13.72 14.98 -15.48
C LYS A 36 13.62 13.47 -15.72
N PHE A 37 12.79 12.83 -14.91
CA PHE A 37 12.46 11.42 -15.06
C PHE A 37 11.81 11.13 -16.43
N ILE A 38 12.31 10.13 -17.15
CA ILE A 38 11.76 9.69 -18.45
C ILE A 38 10.91 8.43 -18.24
N LYS A 39 11.55 7.34 -17.82
CA LYS A 39 10.92 6.02 -17.75
C LYS A 39 11.66 5.11 -16.78
N PHE A 40 11.01 4.02 -16.43
CA PHE A 40 11.66 2.87 -15.79
C PHE A 40 12.23 1.93 -16.85
N THR A 41 13.48 1.51 -16.68
CA THR A 41 14.14 0.50 -17.51
C THR A 41 14.48 -0.74 -16.71
N PHE A 42 14.32 -1.90 -17.37
CA PHE A 42 14.77 -3.20 -16.88
C PHE A 42 15.88 -3.70 -17.80
N SER A 43 17.04 -4.03 -17.25
CA SER A 43 18.14 -4.64 -18.01
C SER A 43 19.11 -5.32 -17.04
N PHE A 44 19.54 -6.54 -17.37
CA PHE A 44 20.58 -7.25 -16.62
C PHE A 44 21.94 -6.54 -16.62
N ARG A 45 22.12 -5.53 -17.48
CA ARG A 45 23.30 -4.65 -17.44
C ARG A 45 23.25 -3.63 -16.30
N HIS A 46 22.08 -3.37 -15.72
CA HIS A 46 21.95 -2.43 -14.61
C HIS A 46 22.28 -3.12 -13.28
N PHE A 47 23.11 -2.45 -12.47
CA PHE A 47 23.48 -2.90 -11.12
C PHE A 47 22.26 -3.17 -10.24
N THR A 48 21.20 -2.38 -10.38
CA THR A 48 19.92 -2.54 -9.65
C THR A 48 19.25 -3.90 -9.92
N THR A 49 19.28 -4.39 -11.15
CA THR A 49 18.69 -5.68 -11.52
C THR A 49 19.54 -6.86 -11.02
N ILE A 50 20.86 -6.71 -11.03
CA ILE A 50 21.79 -7.69 -10.42
C ILE A 50 21.59 -7.73 -8.91
N TRP A 51 21.53 -6.57 -8.26
CA TRP A 51 21.28 -6.42 -6.83
C TRP A 51 19.95 -7.05 -6.42
N PHE A 52 18.88 -6.79 -7.18
CA PHE A 52 17.58 -7.43 -6.98
C PHE A 52 17.67 -8.96 -7.02
N SER A 53 18.38 -9.51 -8.02
CA SER A 53 18.54 -10.96 -8.17
C SER A 53 19.32 -11.56 -6.99
N PHE A 54 20.36 -10.87 -6.53
CA PHE A 54 21.14 -11.25 -5.35
C PHE A 54 20.28 -11.25 -4.09
N ILE A 55 19.56 -10.16 -3.79
CA ILE A 55 18.65 -10.07 -2.65
C ILE A 55 17.54 -11.12 -2.73
N PHE A 56 17.03 -11.42 -3.92
CA PHE A 56 16.01 -12.44 -4.11
C PHE A 56 16.50 -13.85 -3.75
N ILE A 57 17.67 -14.26 -4.26
CA ILE A 57 18.28 -15.56 -3.93
C ILE A 57 18.52 -15.67 -2.43
N LEU A 58 18.99 -14.59 -1.82
CA LEU A 58 19.32 -14.53 -0.40
C LEU A 58 18.09 -14.60 0.50
N GLN A 59 16.99 -13.95 0.09
CA GLN A 59 15.70 -14.11 0.76
C GLN A 59 15.18 -15.54 0.62
N LEU A 60 15.27 -16.16 -0.56
CA LEU A 60 14.88 -17.57 -0.73
C LEU A 60 15.68 -18.52 0.16
N ALA A 61 16.99 -18.31 0.25
CA ALA A 61 17.86 -19.06 1.15
C ALA A 61 17.46 -18.86 2.62
N THR A 62 17.17 -17.62 3.02
CA THR A 62 16.73 -17.29 4.38
C THR A 62 15.38 -17.95 4.72
N ILE A 63 14.41 -17.94 3.79
CA ILE A 63 13.12 -18.63 3.95
C ILE A 63 13.34 -20.13 4.12
N ALA A 64 14.17 -20.75 3.27
CA ALA A 64 14.43 -22.19 3.35
C ALA A 64 15.07 -22.57 4.68
N VAL A 65 16.06 -21.79 5.15
CA VAL A 65 16.69 -21.99 6.46
C VAL A 65 15.68 -21.85 7.59
N MET A 66 14.87 -20.78 7.58
CA MET A 66 13.86 -20.57 8.62
C MET A 66 12.75 -21.60 8.57
N PHE A 67 12.38 -22.11 7.40
CA PHE A 67 11.43 -23.20 7.24
C PHE A 67 11.95 -24.51 7.85
N CYS A 68 13.22 -24.85 7.61
CA CYS A 68 13.86 -26.01 8.26
C CYS A 68 13.86 -25.88 9.80
N PHE A 69 14.17 -24.70 10.33
CA PHE A 69 14.09 -24.47 11.78
C PHE A 69 12.65 -24.53 12.30
N SER A 70 11.68 -24.00 11.55
CA SER A 70 10.27 -24.06 11.90
C SER A 70 9.74 -25.50 11.95
N ILE A 71 10.18 -26.40 11.08
CA ILE A 71 9.78 -27.82 11.13
C ILE A 71 10.26 -28.46 12.43
N ASN A 72 11.53 -28.27 12.80
CA ASN A 72 12.07 -28.82 14.04
C ASN A 72 11.29 -28.28 15.25
N TRP A 73 11.01 -26.98 15.25
CA TRP A 73 10.21 -26.35 16.30
C TRP A 73 8.77 -26.87 16.37
N VAL A 74 8.12 -27.13 15.22
CA VAL A 74 6.78 -27.75 15.17
C VAL A 74 6.81 -29.17 15.72
N VAL A 75 7.85 -29.94 15.41
CA VAL A 75 8.05 -31.29 15.97
C VAL A 75 8.19 -31.24 17.50
N ASP A 76 8.97 -30.27 18.01
CA ASP A 76 9.11 -30.06 19.45
C ASP A 76 7.77 -29.69 20.10
N PHE A 77 6.99 -28.80 19.48
CA PHE A 77 5.64 -28.43 19.94
C PHE A 77 4.66 -29.61 19.94
N LEU A 78 4.73 -30.50 18.94
CA LEU A 78 3.91 -31.71 18.87
C LEU A 78 4.34 -32.75 19.91
N SER A 79 5.62 -32.74 20.29
CA SER A 79 6.15 -33.62 21.33
C SER A 79 5.78 -33.15 22.74
N ASP A 80 5.54 -31.84 22.93
CA ASP A 80 5.04 -31.27 24.17
C ASP A 80 3.51 -31.48 24.28
N GLY A 81 3.11 -32.56 24.97
CA GLY A 81 1.71 -32.90 25.18
C GLY A 81 0.88 -31.88 25.96
N THR A 82 1.48 -30.77 26.41
CA THR A 82 0.78 -29.66 27.09
C THR A 82 0.26 -28.57 26.15
N VAL A 83 0.71 -28.55 24.88
CA VAL A 83 0.25 -27.59 23.88
C VAL A 83 -0.84 -28.21 22.99
N PRO A 84 -2.02 -27.58 22.86
CA PRO A 84 -3.06 -28.03 21.95
C PRO A 84 -2.59 -28.02 20.50
N LEU A 85 -2.99 -29.04 19.74
CA LEU A 85 -2.76 -29.12 18.29
C LEU A 85 -3.25 -27.87 17.54
N THR A 86 -4.32 -27.25 18.02
CA THR A 86 -4.88 -26.01 17.46
C THR A 86 -3.87 -24.87 17.44
N ILE A 87 -3.08 -24.71 18.51
CA ILE A 87 -2.05 -23.66 18.60
C ILE A 87 -0.93 -23.91 17.59
N THR A 88 -0.47 -25.15 17.47
CA THR A 88 0.57 -25.54 16.50
C THR A 88 0.12 -25.30 15.06
N VAL A 89 -1.12 -25.66 14.73
CA VAL A 89 -1.72 -25.40 13.40
C VAL A 89 -1.81 -23.91 13.13
N VAL A 90 -2.28 -23.13 14.10
CA VAL A 90 -2.44 -21.67 14.00
C VAL A 90 -1.08 -20.97 13.77
N PHE A 91 -0.03 -21.35 14.50
CA PHE A 91 1.32 -20.84 14.26
C PHE A 91 1.86 -21.23 12.88
N GLY A 92 1.65 -22.47 12.46
CA GLY A 92 2.05 -22.94 11.13
C GLY A 92 1.38 -22.16 10.00
N ILE A 93 0.07 -21.90 10.10
CA ILE A 93 -0.66 -21.07 9.14
C ILE A 93 -0.11 -19.65 9.12
N ASN A 94 0.12 -19.02 10.28
CA ASN A 94 0.70 -17.68 10.37
C ASN A 94 2.08 -17.60 9.72
N TRP A 95 2.92 -18.62 9.93
CA TRP A 95 4.23 -18.71 9.32
C TRP A 95 4.15 -18.80 7.79
N LEU A 96 3.37 -19.75 7.27
CA LEU A 96 3.15 -19.92 5.82
C LEU A 96 2.57 -18.66 5.18
N SER A 97 1.60 -18.04 5.86
CA SER A 97 0.97 -16.80 5.45
C SER A 97 1.99 -15.65 5.38
N SER A 98 2.89 -15.54 6.35
CA SER A 98 3.97 -14.54 6.34
C SER A 98 4.96 -14.77 5.20
N MET A 99 5.32 -16.04 4.92
CA MET A 99 6.21 -16.38 3.80
C MET A 99 5.58 -16.04 2.46
N ALA A 100 4.28 -16.28 2.30
CA ALA A 100 3.59 -16.00 1.05
C ALA A 100 3.39 -14.48 0.78
N GLN A 101 3.57 -13.59 1.78
CA GLN A 101 3.64 -12.14 1.53
C GLN A 101 4.83 -11.76 0.63
N LEU A 102 5.89 -12.58 0.62
CA LEU A 102 7.02 -12.38 -0.30
C LEU A 102 6.59 -12.60 -1.75
N LEU A 103 5.64 -13.48 -2.03
CA LEU A 103 5.07 -13.64 -3.38
C LEU A 103 4.34 -12.37 -3.83
N ALA A 104 3.64 -11.68 -2.92
CA ALA A 104 2.99 -10.41 -3.21
C ALA A 104 4.01 -9.33 -3.63
N SER A 105 5.20 -9.30 -3.00
CA SER A 105 6.29 -8.40 -3.41
C SER A 105 6.75 -8.67 -4.85
N ARG A 106 6.82 -9.95 -5.24
CA ARG A 106 7.24 -10.37 -6.57
C ARG A 106 6.17 -10.12 -7.62
N TRP A 107 4.90 -10.26 -7.27
CA TRP A 107 3.79 -9.88 -8.13
C TRP A 107 3.90 -8.42 -8.59
N ILE A 108 4.16 -7.48 -7.67
CA ILE A 108 4.31 -6.05 -7.99
C ILE A 108 5.46 -5.85 -8.98
N SER A 109 6.58 -6.55 -8.78
CA SER A 109 7.69 -6.50 -9.73
C SER A 109 7.24 -6.99 -11.12
N LEU A 110 6.51 -8.10 -11.23
CA LEU A 110 6.09 -8.63 -12.53
C LEU A 110 5.13 -7.68 -13.29
N GLN A 111 4.34 -6.88 -12.58
CA GLN A 111 3.37 -5.94 -13.18
C GLN A 111 3.97 -4.58 -13.59
N TYR A 112 5.26 -4.55 -13.94
CA TYR A 112 5.95 -3.30 -14.27
C TYR A 112 5.35 -2.52 -15.44
N ARG A 113 4.76 -3.22 -16.41
CA ARG A 113 4.13 -2.58 -17.57
C ARG A 113 2.95 -1.72 -17.13
N GLN A 114 2.16 -2.24 -16.20
CA GLN A 114 1.02 -1.54 -15.62
C GLN A 114 1.49 -0.36 -14.77
N LEU A 115 2.56 -0.55 -13.99
CA LEU A 115 3.15 0.55 -13.20
C LEU A 115 3.63 1.68 -14.11
N ARG A 116 4.29 1.34 -15.21
CA ARG A 116 4.72 2.30 -16.22
C ARG A 116 3.54 3.02 -16.85
N ASN A 117 2.50 2.29 -17.25
CA ASN A 117 1.29 2.88 -17.82
C ASN A 117 0.63 3.86 -16.83
N ALA A 118 0.48 3.47 -15.56
CA ALA A 118 -0.09 4.32 -14.52
C ALA A 118 0.68 5.63 -14.38
N ILE A 119 2.02 5.58 -14.41
CA ILE A 119 2.89 6.75 -14.31
C ILE A 119 2.77 7.63 -15.56
N GLU A 120 2.70 7.04 -16.76
CA GLU A 120 2.48 7.78 -17.99
C GLU A 120 1.11 8.50 -17.96
N GLN A 121 0.05 7.86 -17.45
CA GLN A 121 -1.25 8.52 -17.28
C GLN A 121 -1.20 9.69 -16.29
N VAL A 122 -0.55 9.53 -15.13
CA VAL A 122 -0.41 10.62 -14.14
C VAL A 122 0.44 11.77 -14.71
N ARG A 123 1.45 11.47 -15.53
CA ARG A 123 2.24 12.51 -16.20
C ARG A 123 1.43 13.33 -17.20
N GLU A 124 0.52 12.68 -17.94
CA GLU A 124 -0.41 13.42 -18.80
C GLU A 124 -1.37 14.29 -17.98
N VAL A 125 -1.78 13.84 -16.79
CA VAL A 125 -2.54 14.67 -15.85
C VAL A 125 -1.73 15.90 -15.41
N GLU A 126 -0.46 15.75 -15.04
CA GLU A 126 0.42 16.88 -14.71
C GLU A 126 0.53 17.87 -15.88
N ARG A 127 0.66 17.34 -17.11
CA ARG A 127 0.73 18.16 -18.32
C ARG A 127 -0.56 18.95 -18.57
N LEU A 128 -1.72 18.34 -18.33
CA LEU A 128 -3.04 18.96 -18.51
C LEU A 128 -3.32 20.05 -17.47
N PHE A 129 -2.88 19.88 -16.21
CA PHE A 129 -2.97 20.93 -15.19
C PHE A 129 -2.01 22.10 -15.46
N GLY A 130 -0.83 21.80 -16.01
CA GLY A 130 0.22 22.79 -16.28
C GLY A 130 1.07 23.15 -15.06
N ASP A 131 2.34 23.43 -15.30
CA ASP A 131 3.35 23.62 -14.25
C ASP A 131 2.99 24.74 -13.26
N LYS A 132 2.39 25.84 -13.74
CA LYS A 132 2.02 26.99 -12.90
C LYS A 132 0.95 26.65 -11.85
N PHE A 133 -0.05 25.87 -12.22
CA PHE A 133 -1.15 25.49 -11.33
C PHE A 133 -0.69 24.51 -10.25
N ILE A 134 0.17 23.55 -10.64
CA ILE A 134 0.79 22.59 -9.72
C ILE A 134 1.73 23.29 -8.74
N MET A 135 2.46 24.32 -9.19
CA MET A 135 3.34 25.11 -8.32
C MET A 135 2.59 25.84 -7.20
N GLN A 136 1.37 26.29 -7.49
CA GLN A 136 0.55 26.98 -6.51
C GLN A 136 -0.01 26.03 -5.43
N HIS A 137 -0.16 24.74 -5.76
CA HIS A 137 -0.72 23.73 -4.88
C HIS A 137 0.31 22.64 -4.53
N LYS A 138 1.22 22.97 -3.61
CA LYS A 138 2.33 22.09 -3.23
C LYS A 138 1.82 20.76 -2.65
N SER A 139 2.31 19.66 -3.19
CA SER A 139 1.99 18.32 -2.73
C SER A 139 2.64 17.99 -1.37
N SER A 140 1.96 17.20 -0.53
CA SER A 140 2.49 16.69 0.75
C SER A 140 3.13 15.30 0.64
N VAL A 141 3.35 14.79 -0.59
CA VAL A 141 3.90 13.45 -0.85
C VAL A 141 5.21 13.22 -0.09
N MET A 142 6.16 14.15 -0.12
CA MET A 142 7.45 13.99 0.55
C MET A 142 7.30 13.88 2.08
N THR A 143 6.42 14.68 2.69
CA THR A 143 6.16 14.61 4.14
C THR A 143 5.56 13.26 4.52
N ARG A 144 4.60 12.76 3.72
CA ARG A 144 4.00 11.44 3.93
C ARG A 144 4.99 10.31 3.71
N PHE A 145 5.90 10.43 2.75
CA PHE A 145 7.00 9.49 2.57
C PHE A 145 7.92 9.46 3.78
N ILE A 146 8.35 10.61 4.31
CA ILE A 146 9.21 10.69 5.51
C ILE A 146 8.51 10.05 6.71
N LEU A 147 7.25 10.41 6.96
CA LEU A 147 6.47 9.86 8.05
C LEU A 147 6.28 8.33 7.89
N GLY A 148 5.91 7.89 6.69
CA GLY A 148 5.77 6.49 6.36
C GLY A 148 7.06 5.71 6.55
N PHE A 149 8.20 6.26 6.11
CA PHE A 149 9.51 5.65 6.29
C PHE A 149 9.87 5.48 7.78
N ILE A 150 9.63 6.51 8.60
CA ILE A 150 9.84 6.44 10.05
C ILE A 150 8.96 5.35 10.66
N LEU A 151 7.68 5.28 10.25
CA LEU A 151 6.75 4.25 10.73
C LEU A 151 7.19 2.84 10.33
N VAL A 152 7.67 2.64 9.10
CA VAL A 152 8.23 1.36 8.65
C VAL A 152 9.42 0.96 9.52
N LEU A 153 10.38 1.85 9.73
CA LEU A 153 11.56 1.56 10.56
C LEU A 153 11.17 1.26 12.01
N LEU A 154 10.26 2.04 12.58
CA LEU A 154 9.78 1.84 13.95
C LEU A 154 9.05 0.50 14.10
N ALA A 155 8.17 0.15 13.16
CA ALA A 155 7.42 -1.09 13.19
C ALA A 155 8.33 -2.32 13.07
N VAL A 156 9.30 -2.28 12.14
CA VAL A 156 10.25 -3.39 11.94
C VAL A 156 11.19 -3.52 13.14
N THR A 157 11.71 -2.40 13.65
CA THR A 157 12.60 -2.40 14.82
C THR A 157 11.86 -2.88 16.07
N GLY A 158 10.64 -2.41 16.29
CA GLY A 158 9.79 -2.86 17.41
C GLY A 158 9.48 -4.35 17.32
N LEU A 159 9.11 -4.84 16.13
CA LEU A 159 8.89 -6.27 15.91
C LEU A 159 10.16 -7.08 16.23
N PHE A 160 11.32 -6.61 15.78
CA PHE A 160 12.58 -7.27 16.06
C PHE A 160 12.86 -7.39 17.56
N PHE A 161 12.76 -6.27 18.30
CA PHE A 161 13.01 -6.24 19.74
C PHE A 161 12.10 -7.21 20.50
N VAL A 162 10.82 -7.24 20.14
CA VAL A 162 9.84 -8.07 20.83
C VAL A 162 10.02 -9.56 20.51
N PHE A 163 10.58 -9.91 19.35
CA PHE A 163 10.87 -11.30 18.96
C PHE A 163 12.25 -11.81 19.41
N ILE A 164 13.11 -11.00 20.04
CA ILE A 164 14.43 -11.45 20.54
C ILE A 164 14.35 -12.74 21.38
N PRO A 165 13.43 -12.88 22.37
CA PRO A 165 13.34 -14.09 23.19
C PRO A 165 13.00 -15.32 22.34
N VAL A 166 12.03 -15.17 21.43
CA VAL A 166 11.62 -16.21 20.49
C VAL A 166 12.79 -16.67 19.62
N TYR A 167 13.55 -15.74 19.05
CA TYR A 167 14.69 -16.08 18.22
C TYR A 167 15.82 -16.75 18.99
N LYS A 168 16.05 -16.37 20.26
CA LYS A 168 17.02 -17.03 21.13
C LYS A 168 16.66 -18.48 21.42
N SER A 169 15.36 -18.77 21.53
CA SER A 169 14.83 -20.12 21.72
C SER A 169 14.90 -20.96 20.44
N LEU A 170 14.67 -20.35 19.28
CA LEU A 170 14.57 -21.04 17.98
C LEU A 170 15.93 -21.31 17.31
N LEU A 171 16.95 -20.50 17.59
CA LEU A 171 18.27 -20.63 16.97
C LEU A 171 19.17 -21.61 17.75
N PRO A 172 19.96 -22.46 17.05
CA PRO A 172 20.90 -23.36 17.72
C PRO A 172 21.93 -22.59 18.56
N SER A 173 22.19 -23.05 19.79
CA SER A 173 23.19 -22.46 20.69
C SER A 173 24.62 -22.44 20.12
N ASN A 174 24.91 -23.34 19.18
CA ASN A 174 26.22 -23.48 18.54
C ASN A 174 26.38 -22.63 17.26
N MET A 175 25.37 -21.81 16.91
CA MET A 175 25.42 -20.99 15.71
C MET A 175 26.42 -19.83 15.91
N GLY A 176 27.41 -19.73 15.02
CA GLY A 176 28.42 -18.66 15.10
C GLY A 176 27.80 -17.27 14.96
N ILE A 177 28.37 -16.28 15.66
CA ILE A 177 27.87 -14.89 15.72
C ILE A 177 27.61 -14.33 14.32
N LEU A 178 28.52 -14.58 13.37
CA LEU A 178 28.39 -14.10 11.99
C LEU A 178 27.14 -14.64 11.27
N ALA A 179 26.85 -15.94 11.42
CA ALA A 179 25.70 -16.57 10.79
C ALA A 179 24.39 -16.05 11.40
N THR A 180 24.36 -15.90 12.72
CA THR A 180 23.24 -15.33 13.47
C THR A 180 22.95 -13.88 13.01
N THR A 181 23.99 -13.03 12.95
CA THR A 181 23.84 -11.64 12.47
C THR A 181 23.36 -11.58 11.02
N ALA A 182 23.84 -12.47 10.15
CA ALA A 182 23.41 -12.53 8.75
C ALA A 182 21.92 -12.88 8.63
N ILE A 183 21.46 -13.93 9.32
CA ILE A 183 20.05 -14.35 9.31
C ILE A 183 19.15 -13.22 9.80
N PHE A 184 19.52 -12.56 10.90
CA PHE A 184 18.76 -11.43 11.41
C PHE A 184 18.72 -10.25 10.44
N SER A 185 19.85 -9.92 9.82
CA SER A 185 19.92 -8.82 8.85
C SER A 185 19.03 -9.06 7.63
N PHE A 186 19.02 -10.30 7.11
CA PHE A 186 18.16 -10.64 5.96
C PHE A 186 16.69 -10.79 6.34
N GLY A 187 16.38 -11.28 7.55
CA GLY A 187 15.02 -11.26 8.09
C GLY A 187 14.48 -9.83 8.21
N MET A 188 15.29 -8.92 8.76
CA MET A 188 14.96 -7.49 8.84
C MET A 188 14.74 -6.86 7.46
N LEU A 189 15.60 -7.17 6.50
CA LEU A 189 15.45 -6.69 5.12
C LEU A 189 14.15 -7.18 4.48
N GLY A 190 13.78 -8.45 4.71
CA GLY A 190 12.50 -9.01 4.26
C GLY A 190 11.29 -8.30 4.88
N LEU A 191 11.34 -8.01 6.18
CA LEU A 191 10.30 -7.26 6.87
C LEU A 191 10.16 -5.83 6.34
N ILE A 192 11.27 -5.11 6.16
CA ILE A 192 11.27 -3.76 5.56
C ILE A 192 10.68 -3.81 4.15
N MET A 193 11.03 -4.82 3.35
CA MET A 193 10.49 -4.99 2.00
C MET A 193 8.96 -5.12 2.02
N THR A 194 8.42 -5.97 2.91
CA THR A 194 6.97 -6.15 3.07
C THR A 194 6.28 -4.85 3.50
N GLU A 195 6.84 -4.13 4.49
CA GLU A 195 6.28 -2.86 4.95
C GLU A 195 6.34 -1.76 3.86
N CYS A 196 7.37 -1.79 3.01
CA CYS A 196 7.47 -0.91 1.85
C CYS A 196 6.36 -1.14 0.82
N ILE A 197 5.73 -2.32 0.77
CA ILE A 197 4.56 -2.56 -0.09
C ILE A 197 3.35 -1.75 0.40
N PHE A 198 3.10 -1.71 1.70
CA PHE A 198 2.04 -0.88 2.29
C PHE A 198 2.30 0.59 2.02
N LEU A 199 3.55 1.04 2.21
CA LEU A 199 3.94 2.42 1.92
C LEU A 199 3.78 2.76 0.43
N LEU A 200 4.17 1.84 -0.47
CA LEU A 200 4.00 1.99 -1.92
C LEU A 200 2.52 2.16 -2.27
N ALA A 201 1.67 1.25 -1.81
CA ALA A 201 0.23 1.31 -2.05
C ALA A 201 -0.35 2.63 -1.52
N HIS A 202 -0.02 3.00 -0.28
CA HIS A 202 -0.48 4.25 0.34
C HIS A 202 -0.08 5.49 -0.49
N LEU A 203 1.19 5.60 -0.90
CA LEU A 203 1.66 6.72 -1.69
C LEU A 203 1.00 6.75 -3.08
N SER A 204 0.85 5.60 -3.73
CA SER A 204 0.18 5.49 -5.04
C SER A 204 -1.27 5.99 -5.00
N TYR A 205 -2.07 5.52 -4.04
CA TYR A 205 -3.46 5.96 -3.90
C TYR A 205 -3.57 7.42 -3.39
N TYR A 206 -2.64 7.86 -2.54
CA TYR A 206 -2.56 9.25 -2.12
C TYR A 206 -2.30 10.20 -3.31
N ILE A 207 -1.41 9.82 -4.24
CA ILE A 207 -1.12 10.64 -5.42
C ILE A 207 -2.36 10.80 -6.29
N ILE A 208 -3.08 9.71 -6.58
CA ILE A 208 -4.38 9.79 -7.30
C ILE A 208 -5.34 10.70 -6.55
N SER A 209 -5.52 10.47 -5.24
CA SER A 209 -6.39 11.27 -4.39
C SER A 209 -6.02 12.77 -4.42
N HIS A 210 -4.72 13.10 -4.42
CA HIS A 210 -4.24 14.47 -4.49
C HIS A 210 -4.59 15.13 -5.83
N TYR A 211 -4.42 14.44 -6.95
CA TYR A 211 -4.81 15.01 -8.26
C TYR A 211 -6.32 15.13 -8.44
N ILE A 212 -7.13 14.23 -7.87
CA ILE A 212 -8.59 14.40 -7.84
C ILE A 212 -8.95 15.64 -7.00
N HIS A 213 -8.26 15.86 -5.88
CA HIS A 213 -8.44 17.07 -5.08
C HIS A 213 -8.00 18.34 -5.83
N LEU A 214 -6.91 18.28 -6.60
CA LEU A 214 -6.50 19.40 -7.47
C LEU A 214 -7.54 19.67 -8.57
N LEU A 215 -8.19 18.63 -9.09
CA LEU A 215 -9.29 18.79 -10.04
C LEU A 215 -10.47 19.52 -9.41
N LEU A 216 -10.78 19.21 -8.14
CA LEU A 216 -11.78 19.93 -7.35
C LEU A 216 -11.45 21.42 -7.23
N LEU A 217 -10.21 21.75 -6.85
CA LEU A 217 -9.76 23.13 -6.71
C LEU A 217 -9.70 23.88 -8.07
N HIS A 218 -9.35 23.17 -9.14
CA HIS A 218 -9.34 23.72 -10.50
C HIS A 218 -10.76 24.08 -10.99
N ALA A 219 -11.76 23.32 -10.53
CA ALA A 219 -13.16 23.68 -10.73
C ALA A 219 -13.56 24.94 -9.94
N GLU A 220 -12.95 25.21 -8.76
CA GLU A 220 -13.31 26.30 -7.83
C GLU A 220 -12.61 27.66 -8.09
N SER A 221 -11.56 27.77 -8.91
CA SER A 221 -10.74 29.00 -9.02
C SER A 221 -11.56 30.29 -9.34
N PRO A 222 -11.45 31.37 -8.56
CA PRO A 222 -12.29 32.58 -8.64
C PRO A 222 -12.11 33.47 -9.87
N ASP A 223 -11.04 33.29 -10.66
CA ASP A 223 -10.94 33.88 -12.00
C ASP A 223 -12.03 33.35 -12.95
N ALA A 224 -12.66 32.22 -12.60
CA ALA A 224 -13.87 31.74 -13.26
C ALA A 224 -15.09 32.61 -12.91
N LEU A 225 -15.33 32.97 -11.65
CA LEU A 225 -16.52 33.74 -11.27
C LEU A 225 -16.47 35.22 -11.65
N ALA A 226 -15.29 35.83 -11.74
CA ALA A 226 -15.15 37.25 -12.08
C ALA A 226 -15.24 37.54 -13.60
N VAL A 227 -14.93 36.56 -14.46
CA VAL A 227 -15.00 36.70 -15.93
C VAL A 227 -16.32 36.17 -16.52
N ILE A 228 -17.09 35.38 -15.76
CA ILE A 228 -18.42 34.86 -16.12
C ILE A 228 -19.46 35.97 -16.39
N SER A 229 -19.16 37.23 -16.07
CA SER A 229 -20.10 38.33 -16.27
C SER A 229 -20.32 38.77 -17.72
N GLN A 230 -19.37 38.63 -18.67
CA GLN A 230 -19.57 39.32 -19.97
C GLN A 230 -19.05 38.71 -21.27
N LYS A 231 -18.30 37.59 -21.32
CA LYS A 231 -17.89 37.02 -22.62
C LYS A 231 -17.52 35.54 -22.53
N GLU A 232 -18.00 34.76 -23.50
CA GLU A 232 -17.59 33.39 -23.88
C GLU A 232 -18.34 32.18 -23.28
N ALA A 233 -19.49 31.85 -23.90
CA ALA A 233 -20.09 30.52 -23.84
C ALA A 233 -19.20 29.40 -24.45
N GLY A 234 -18.11 29.74 -25.15
CA GLY A 234 -17.15 28.78 -25.73
C GLY A 234 -15.96 28.43 -24.84
N CYS A 235 -15.72 29.15 -23.74
CA CYS A 235 -14.59 28.91 -22.84
C CYS A 235 -14.90 27.84 -21.79
N ASN A 236 -16.18 27.74 -21.37
CA ASN A 236 -16.63 26.76 -20.38
C ASN A 236 -16.61 25.32 -20.91
N THR A 237 -17.07 25.09 -22.13
CA THR A 237 -17.04 23.77 -22.80
C THR A 237 -15.63 23.18 -22.82
N ARG A 238 -14.63 23.97 -23.22
CA ARG A 238 -13.23 23.53 -23.24
C ARG A 238 -12.66 23.22 -21.85
N LYS A 239 -13.14 23.90 -20.80
CA LYS A 239 -12.73 23.65 -19.40
C LYS A 239 -13.31 22.33 -18.87
N TRP A 240 -14.56 22.03 -19.18
CA TRP A 240 -15.19 20.75 -18.83
C TRP A 240 -14.60 19.58 -19.63
N GLU A 241 -14.31 19.78 -20.91
CA GLU A 241 -13.57 18.80 -21.73
C GLU A 241 -12.20 18.49 -21.13
N ASN A 242 -11.41 19.49 -20.72
CA ASN A 242 -10.12 19.25 -20.07
C ASN A 242 -10.29 18.53 -18.71
N SER A 243 -11.31 18.88 -17.92
CA SER A 243 -11.56 18.26 -16.62
C SER A 243 -12.00 16.80 -16.75
N THR A 244 -12.81 16.47 -17.75
CA THR A 244 -13.21 15.09 -18.07
C THR A 244 -12.04 14.27 -18.61
N LEU A 245 -11.16 14.87 -19.42
CA LEU A 245 -9.90 14.23 -19.86
C LEU A 245 -8.98 13.91 -18.67
N ILE A 246 -8.78 14.86 -17.76
CA ILE A 246 -7.99 14.65 -16.53
C ILE A 246 -8.58 13.51 -15.70
N LEU A 247 -9.89 13.53 -15.45
CA LEU A 247 -10.56 12.48 -14.69
C LEU A 247 -10.43 11.11 -15.37
N ASN A 248 -10.52 11.03 -16.70
CA ASN A 248 -10.34 9.78 -17.41
C ASN A 248 -8.91 9.24 -17.32
N HIS A 249 -7.89 10.10 -17.39
CA HIS A 249 -6.51 9.69 -17.15
C HIS A 249 -6.29 9.20 -15.70
N LEU A 250 -6.90 9.87 -14.71
CA LEU A 250 -6.85 9.45 -13.31
C LEU A 250 -7.55 8.10 -13.08
N CYS A 251 -8.73 7.88 -13.67
CA CYS A 251 -9.42 6.60 -13.61
C CYS A 251 -8.61 5.48 -14.28
N ARG A 252 -7.96 5.76 -15.42
CA ARG A 252 -7.04 4.79 -16.07
C ARG A 252 -5.84 4.48 -15.19
N ALA A 253 -5.21 5.50 -14.59
CA ALA A 253 -4.12 5.29 -13.64
C ALA A 253 -4.58 4.44 -12.44
N SER A 254 -5.76 4.71 -11.91
CA SER A 254 -6.35 3.93 -10.81
C SER A 254 -6.64 2.49 -11.21
N SER A 255 -7.12 2.24 -12.42
CA SER A 255 -7.37 0.89 -12.93
C SER A 255 -6.06 0.10 -13.08
N GLU A 256 -5.00 0.73 -13.57
CA GLU A 256 -3.67 0.10 -13.67
C GLU A 256 -3.10 -0.20 -12.28
N LEU A 257 -3.22 0.74 -11.32
CA LEU A 257 -2.81 0.51 -9.94
C LEU A 257 -3.65 -0.56 -9.25
N ASN A 258 -4.95 -0.66 -9.55
CA ASN A 258 -5.80 -1.73 -9.09
C ASN A 258 -5.25 -3.08 -9.58
N SER A 259 -4.94 -3.25 -10.87
CA SER A 259 -4.35 -4.50 -11.37
C SER A 259 -3.02 -4.89 -10.67
N ILE A 260 -2.20 -3.91 -10.30
CA ILE A 260 -0.93 -4.15 -9.58
C ILE A 260 -1.20 -4.58 -8.14
N PHE A 261 -2.06 -3.87 -7.41
CA PHE A 261 -2.27 -4.06 -5.97
C PHE A 261 -3.43 -5.00 -5.61
N SER A 262 -4.27 -5.38 -6.58
CA SER A 262 -5.46 -6.21 -6.35
C SER A 262 -5.12 -7.53 -5.66
N PHE A 263 -4.15 -8.28 -6.20
CA PHE A 263 -3.68 -9.53 -5.61
C PHE A 263 -2.86 -9.33 -4.32
N PRO A 264 -1.85 -8.43 -4.28
CA PRO A 264 -1.13 -8.12 -3.04
C PRO A 264 -2.04 -7.71 -1.89
N THR A 265 -3.04 -6.87 -2.13
CA THR A 265 -3.96 -6.39 -1.10
C THR A 265 -4.85 -7.51 -0.58
N LEU A 266 -5.35 -8.39 -1.44
CA LEU A 266 -6.08 -9.59 -1.00
C LEU A 266 -5.19 -10.41 -0.05
N PHE A 267 -3.97 -10.72 -0.50
CA PHE A 267 -3.05 -11.57 0.25
C PHE A 267 -2.66 -10.92 1.59
N MET A 268 -2.35 -9.63 1.60
CA MET A 268 -2.02 -8.88 2.79
C MET A 268 -3.20 -8.82 3.78
N LEU A 269 -4.41 -8.48 3.33
CA LEU A 269 -5.58 -8.40 4.20
C LEU A 269 -5.91 -9.76 4.81
N THR A 270 -5.94 -10.82 4.01
CA THR A 270 -6.20 -12.18 4.50
C THR A 270 -5.11 -12.63 5.47
N SER A 271 -3.85 -12.42 5.13
CA SER A 271 -2.71 -12.80 5.97
C SER A 271 -2.74 -12.10 7.33
N LYS A 272 -2.98 -10.79 7.33
CA LYS A 272 -3.06 -9.98 8.55
C LYS A 272 -4.28 -10.31 9.38
N PHE A 273 -5.42 -10.57 8.75
CA PHE A 273 -6.62 -10.99 9.46
C PHE A 273 -6.44 -12.34 10.14
N ILE A 274 -5.85 -13.33 9.44
CA ILE A 274 -5.49 -14.62 10.04
C ILE A 274 -4.54 -14.41 11.23
N SER A 275 -3.51 -13.57 11.07
CA SER A 275 -2.57 -13.24 12.14
C SER A 275 -3.25 -12.60 13.35
N VAL A 276 -4.19 -11.67 13.15
CA VAL A 276 -4.98 -11.07 14.22
C VAL A 276 -5.77 -12.11 15.01
N VAL A 277 -6.56 -12.96 14.33
CA VAL A 277 -7.38 -13.98 15.00
C VAL A 277 -6.50 -14.99 15.74
N SER A 278 -5.41 -15.40 15.09
CA SER A 278 -4.45 -16.36 15.60
C SER A 278 -3.70 -15.87 16.84
N THR A 279 -3.15 -14.66 16.78
CA THR A 279 -2.41 -14.06 17.91
C THR A 279 -3.32 -13.77 19.08
N ALA A 280 -4.56 -13.34 18.82
CA ALA A 280 -5.55 -13.14 19.86
C ALA A 280 -5.90 -14.46 20.56
N TYR A 281 -6.13 -15.54 19.81
CA TYR A 281 -6.40 -16.87 20.38
C TYR A 281 -5.26 -17.36 21.27
N VAL A 282 -4.03 -17.35 20.74
CA VAL A 282 -2.85 -17.81 21.50
C VAL A 282 -2.61 -16.92 22.72
N CYS A 283 -2.85 -15.61 22.61
CA CYS A 283 -2.73 -14.67 23.73
C CYS A 283 -3.71 -15.06 24.86
N VAL A 284 -4.99 -15.24 24.57
CA VAL A 284 -5.99 -15.63 25.59
C VAL A 284 -5.70 -17.01 26.17
N TYR A 285 -5.28 -17.97 25.33
CA TYR A 285 -4.87 -19.28 25.80
C TYR A 285 -3.69 -19.18 26.78
N SER A 286 -2.66 -18.40 26.43
CA SER A 286 -1.45 -18.23 27.26
C SER A 286 -1.75 -17.62 28.63
N PHE A 287 -2.75 -16.72 28.73
CA PHE A 287 -3.23 -16.20 30.01
C PHE A 287 -4.00 -17.24 30.82
N SER A 288 -4.74 -18.13 30.16
CA SER A 288 -5.58 -19.13 30.82
C SER A 288 -4.79 -20.36 31.28
N ARG A 289 -3.75 -20.73 30.53
CA ARG A 289 -2.89 -21.89 30.78
C ARG A 289 -1.43 -21.51 30.58
N PRO A 290 -0.68 -21.19 31.65
CA PRO A 290 0.71 -20.81 31.53
C PRO A 290 1.52 -22.00 31.00
N ASN A 291 2.18 -21.80 29.86
CA ASN A 291 3.09 -22.76 29.25
C ASN A 291 4.44 -22.06 29.00
N HIS A 292 5.53 -22.72 29.36
CA HIS A 292 6.88 -22.18 29.28
C HIS A 292 7.29 -21.77 27.85
N MET A 293 6.89 -22.54 26.83
CA MET A 293 7.13 -22.19 25.42
C MET A 293 6.34 -20.96 24.98
N LEU A 294 5.12 -20.76 25.48
CA LEU A 294 4.30 -19.59 25.15
C LEU A 294 4.74 -18.33 25.91
N GLN A 295 5.48 -18.49 27.02
CA GLN A 295 5.97 -17.35 27.80
C GLN A 295 6.96 -16.49 27.02
N ASP A 296 7.77 -17.10 26.16
CA ASP A 296 8.69 -16.39 25.24
C ASP A 296 7.94 -15.49 24.25
N TYR A 297 6.66 -15.80 23.97
CA TYR A 297 5.81 -15.05 23.05
C TYR A 297 4.92 -14.01 23.75
N SER A 298 4.93 -13.93 25.08
CA SER A 298 3.99 -13.11 25.88
C SER A 298 3.90 -11.64 25.47
N VAL A 299 5.03 -11.03 25.07
CA VAL A 299 5.06 -9.64 24.57
C VAL A 299 4.84 -9.57 23.05
N SER A 300 5.26 -10.59 22.31
CA SER A 300 5.15 -10.66 20.85
C SER A 300 3.73 -10.78 20.33
N LEU A 301 2.89 -11.59 21.00
CA LEU A 301 1.51 -11.81 20.59
C LEU A 301 0.66 -10.53 20.63
N PRO A 302 0.59 -9.79 21.76
CA PRO A 302 -0.18 -8.54 21.78
C PRO A 302 0.42 -7.50 20.84
N PHE A 303 1.75 -7.42 20.71
CA PHE A 303 2.38 -6.49 19.78
C PHE A 303 1.99 -6.77 18.32
N VAL A 304 2.05 -8.02 17.89
CA VAL A 304 1.62 -8.42 16.53
C VAL A 304 0.13 -8.18 16.34
N PHE A 305 -0.71 -8.52 17.32
CA PHE A 305 -2.14 -8.26 17.28
C PHE A 305 -2.46 -6.79 17.00
N PHE A 306 -1.89 -5.86 17.79
CA PHE A 306 -2.13 -4.42 17.59
C PHE A 306 -1.55 -3.91 16.28
N THR A 307 -0.32 -4.31 15.93
CA THR A 307 0.32 -3.82 14.71
C THR A 307 -0.37 -4.32 13.45
N ASP A 308 -0.91 -5.54 13.44
CA ASP A 308 -1.65 -6.07 12.30
C ASP A 308 -3.02 -5.40 12.11
N TRP A 309 -3.72 -5.04 13.20
CA TRP A 309 -4.91 -4.19 13.11
C TRP A 309 -4.61 -2.83 12.50
N VAL A 310 -3.52 -2.18 12.93
CA VAL A 310 -3.08 -0.90 12.38
C VAL A 310 -2.74 -1.03 10.89
N ARG A 311 -2.06 -2.11 10.47
CA ARG A 311 -1.77 -2.39 9.06
C ARG A 311 -3.03 -2.56 8.22
N ILE A 312 -4.02 -3.33 8.71
CA ILE A 312 -5.32 -3.49 8.07
C ILE A 312 -5.99 -2.11 7.91
N PHE A 313 -6.04 -1.33 8.99
CA PHE A 313 -6.64 0.01 8.97
C PHE A 313 -5.98 0.92 7.94
N ILE A 314 -4.64 0.97 7.90
CA ILE A 314 -3.89 1.79 6.93
C ILE A 314 -4.20 1.36 5.50
N ALA A 315 -4.27 0.05 5.22
CA ALA A 315 -4.58 -0.48 3.90
C ALA A 315 -5.99 -0.10 3.43
N LEU A 316 -6.99 -0.25 4.31
CA LEU A 316 -8.38 0.12 4.03
C LEU A 316 -8.55 1.64 3.86
N TYR A 317 -7.87 2.42 4.70
CA TYR A 317 -7.90 3.88 4.62
C TYR A 317 -7.26 4.39 3.33
N ALA A 318 -6.12 3.82 2.93
CA ALA A 318 -5.45 4.16 1.67
C ALA A 318 -6.35 3.88 0.45
N ALA A 319 -7.06 2.75 0.45
CA ALA A 319 -7.99 2.38 -0.63
C ALA A 319 -9.18 3.34 -0.76
N ASP A 320 -9.68 3.87 0.37
CA ASP A 320 -10.82 4.81 0.39
C ASP A 320 -10.45 6.27 0.07
N MET A 321 -9.17 6.65 0.19
CA MET A 321 -8.73 8.03 -0.08
C MET A 321 -9.25 8.60 -1.41
N PRO A 322 -8.99 7.95 -2.57
CA PRO A 322 -9.41 8.52 -3.84
C PRO A 322 -10.94 8.42 -4.04
N VAL A 323 -11.59 7.42 -3.46
CA VAL A 323 -13.06 7.25 -3.49
C VAL A 323 -13.74 8.42 -2.78
N ASN A 324 -13.24 8.80 -1.60
CA ASN A 324 -13.75 9.94 -0.85
C ASN A 324 -13.57 11.25 -1.64
N GLN A 325 -12.45 11.43 -2.35
CA GLN A 325 -12.26 12.62 -3.19
C GLN A 325 -13.18 12.63 -4.43
N VAL A 326 -13.40 11.47 -5.07
CA VAL A 326 -14.39 11.33 -6.15
C VAL A 326 -15.79 11.69 -5.67
N ARG A 327 -16.17 11.22 -4.48
CA ARG A 327 -17.47 11.52 -3.89
C ARG A 327 -17.65 13.02 -3.63
N LEU A 328 -16.65 13.68 -3.05
CA LEU A 328 -16.67 15.13 -2.85
C LEU A 328 -16.77 15.89 -4.18
N LEU A 329 -16.01 15.45 -5.19
CA LEU A 329 -16.09 16.00 -6.55
C LEU A 329 -17.50 15.85 -7.13
N ARG A 330 -18.12 14.67 -6.97
CA ARG A 330 -19.49 14.41 -7.41
C ARG A 330 -20.51 15.30 -6.71
N GLU A 331 -20.47 15.38 -5.39
CA GLU A 331 -21.35 16.23 -4.57
C GLU A 331 -21.24 17.71 -5.00
N ARG A 332 -20.03 18.18 -5.34
CA ARG A 332 -19.81 19.52 -5.88
C ARG A 332 -20.38 19.72 -7.27
N ILE A 333 -20.16 18.79 -8.20
CA ILE A 333 -20.73 18.89 -9.56
C ILE A 333 -22.27 18.94 -9.48
N ILE A 334 -22.87 18.13 -8.60
CA ILE A 334 -24.31 18.16 -8.32
C ILE A 334 -24.72 19.54 -7.81
N ALA A 335 -24.03 20.09 -6.81
CA ALA A 335 -24.34 21.41 -6.26
C ALA A 335 -24.27 22.53 -7.33
N VAL A 336 -23.24 22.51 -8.19
CA VAL A 336 -23.09 23.47 -9.31
C VAL A 336 -24.21 23.32 -10.34
N SER A 337 -24.67 22.09 -10.61
CA SER A 337 -25.78 21.85 -11.54
C SER A 337 -27.14 22.33 -11.01
N HIS A 338 -27.31 22.37 -9.67
CA HIS A 338 -28.55 22.80 -9.01
C HIS A 338 -28.61 24.28 -8.67
N SER A 339 -27.47 24.97 -8.48
CA SER A 339 -27.40 26.39 -8.08
C SER A 339 -27.74 27.38 -9.23
N GLY A 340 -28.69 27.03 -10.09
CA GLY A 340 -28.97 27.70 -11.34
C GLY A 340 -29.19 29.22 -11.24
N LEU A 341 -28.56 29.95 -12.16
CA LEU A 341 -29.16 31.16 -12.75
C LEU A 341 -28.66 31.53 -14.17
N SER A 342 -27.65 30.85 -14.76
CA SER A 342 -27.18 31.23 -16.11
C SER A 342 -26.56 30.11 -16.99
N GLN A 343 -26.63 28.84 -16.60
CA GLN A 343 -25.98 27.77 -17.37
C GLN A 343 -26.77 27.41 -18.64
N THR A 344 -26.03 27.35 -19.77
CA THR A 344 -26.56 26.90 -21.05
C THR A 344 -26.93 25.41 -20.99
N LEU A 345 -27.80 24.94 -21.90
CA LEU A 345 -28.15 23.51 -22.00
C LEU A 345 -26.89 22.63 -22.17
N THR A 346 -25.89 23.17 -22.89
CA THR A 346 -24.58 22.55 -23.12
C THR A 346 -23.78 22.38 -21.83
N ASP A 347 -23.72 23.41 -20.97
CA ASP A 347 -23.04 23.31 -19.66
C ASP A 347 -23.69 22.25 -18.76
N LYS A 348 -25.02 22.10 -18.84
CA LYS A 348 -25.74 21.03 -18.12
C LYS A 348 -25.45 19.65 -18.68
N ILE A 349 -25.37 19.50 -20.00
CA ILE A 349 -25.03 18.23 -20.65
C ILE A 349 -23.57 17.85 -20.32
N ASP A 350 -22.65 18.81 -20.30
CA ASP A 350 -21.24 18.57 -19.97
C ASP A 350 -21.05 18.23 -18.49
N ALA A 351 -21.76 18.91 -17.58
CA ALA A 351 -21.79 18.57 -16.17
C ALA A 351 -22.40 17.17 -15.93
N MET A 352 -23.45 16.83 -16.67
CA MET A 352 -24.09 15.50 -16.63
C MET A 352 -23.16 14.40 -17.18
N SER A 353 -22.43 14.70 -18.27
CA SER A 353 -21.41 13.82 -18.86
C SER A 353 -20.25 13.58 -17.90
N MET A 354 -19.78 14.64 -17.22
CA MET A 354 -18.79 14.51 -16.16
C MET A 354 -19.35 13.66 -15.02
N LEU A 355 -20.56 13.93 -14.53
CA LEU A 355 -21.25 13.14 -13.50
C LEU A 355 -21.37 11.65 -13.83
N MET A 356 -21.64 11.30 -15.10
CA MET A 356 -21.65 9.91 -15.57
C MET A 356 -20.25 9.28 -15.59
N GLN A 357 -19.20 10.07 -15.81
CA GLN A 357 -17.81 9.60 -15.80
C GLN A 357 -17.21 9.53 -14.38
N THR A 358 -17.71 10.32 -13.43
CA THR A 358 -17.32 10.33 -12.02
C THR A 358 -18.01 9.23 -11.22
N ASP A 359 -17.95 7.99 -11.71
CA ASP A 359 -18.38 6.83 -10.93
C ASP A 359 -17.27 6.41 -9.96
N GLU A 360 -17.62 6.32 -8.67
CA GLU A 360 -16.77 5.82 -7.60
C GLU A 360 -16.21 4.43 -7.92
N SER A 361 -16.98 3.60 -8.65
CA SER A 361 -16.58 2.24 -9.03
C SER A 361 -15.28 2.19 -9.83
N ARG A 362 -14.96 3.23 -10.59
CA ARG A 362 -13.78 3.29 -11.47
C ARG A 362 -12.47 3.52 -10.72
N VAL A 363 -12.56 3.98 -9.47
CA VAL A 363 -11.41 4.36 -8.65
C VAL A 363 -11.27 3.48 -7.40
N ARG A 364 -12.30 2.67 -7.10
CA ARG A 364 -12.25 1.69 -6.01
C ARG A 364 -11.22 0.60 -6.29
N LEU A 365 -10.42 0.29 -5.26
CA LEU A 365 -9.56 -0.88 -5.25
C LEU A 365 -10.43 -2.13 -5.04
N SER A 366 -10.25 -3.14 -5.89
CA SER A 366 -10.93 -4.42 -5.78
C SER A 366 -9.93 -5.54 -5.55
N ALA A 367 -10.15 -6.37 -4.54
CA ALA A 367 -9.31 -7.51 -4.20
C ALA A 367 -9.67 -8.70 -5.11
N VAL A 368 -8.98 -8.82 -6.24
CA VAL A 368 -9.13 -9.82 -7.31
C VAL A 368 -10.59 -10.00 -7.77
N GLY A 369 -11.39 -8.93 -7.72
CA GLY A 369 -12.82 -8.99 -8.06
C GLY A 369 -13.71 -9.65 -6.99
N LEU A 370 -13.15 -10.12 -5.87
CA LEU A 370 -13.91 -10.77 -4.79
C LEU A 370 -14.71 -9.75 -3.96
N PHE A 371 -14.08 -8.65 -3.59
CA PHE A 371 -14.70 -7.58 -2.82
C PHE A 371 -14.00 -6.23 -3.04
N ASN A 372 -14.71 -5.14 -2.74
CA ASN A 372 -14.16 -3.81 -2.76
C ASN A 372 -13.40 -3.54 -1.46
N VAL A 373 -12.18 -3.04 -1.57
CA VAL A 373 -11.34 -2.72 -0.41
C VAL A 373 -11.66 -1.31 0.04
N GLY A 374 -12.04 -1.14 1.30
CA GLY A 374 -12.34 0.16 1.88
C GLY A 374 -12.70 0.08 3.36
N MET A 375 -12.92 1.24 4.00
CA MET A 375 -13.18 1.34 5.44
C MET A 375 -14.49 0.65 5.87
N HIS A 376 -15.42 0.47 4.94
CA HIS A 376 -16.67 -0.27 5.16
C HIS A 376 -16.44 -1.73 5.60
N LEU A 377 -15.25 -2.30 5.39
CA LEU A 377 -14.91 -3.65 5.84
C LEU A 377 -14.58 -3.73 7.34
N ILE A 378 -14.26 -2.61 8.01
CA ILE A 378 -13.82 -2.62 9.41
C ILE A 378 -14.86 -3.27 10.34
N PRO A 379 -16.16 -2.89 10.33
CA PRO A 379 -17.14 -3.52 11.21
C PRO A 379 -17.27 -5.03 10.98
N THR A 380 -17.23 -5.45 9.70
CA THR A 380 -17.32 -6.87 9.30
C THR A 380 -16.10 -7.66 9.79
N LEU A 381 -14.89 -7.13 9.62
CA LEU A 381 -13.66 -7.76 10.10
C LEU A 381 -13.62 -7.84 11.61
N THR A 382 -14.00 -6.77 12.32
CA THR A 382 -14.06 -6.78 13.79
C THR A 382 -15.11 -7.78 14.30
N GLY A 383 -16.30 -7.81 13.69
CA GLY A 383 -17.33 -8.80 14.02
C GLY A 383 -16.83 -10.22 13.81
N ALA A 384 -16.23 -10.51 12.65
CA ALA A 384 -15.66 -11.82 12.36
C ALA A 384 -14.55 -12.21 13.34
N ALA A 385 -13.63 -11.30 13.68
CA ALA A 385 -12.56 -11.56 14.64
C ALA A 385 -13.13 -11.90 16.03
N VAL A 386 -14.13 -11.15 16.51
CA VAL A 386 -14.81 -11.45 17.78
C VAL A 386 -15.51 -12.80 17.74
N THR A 387 -16.24 -13.10 16.66
CA THR A 387 -16.93 -14.39 16.50
C THR A 387 -15.95 -15.57 16.52
N TYR A 388 -14.86 -15.49 15.75
CA TYR A 388 -13.84 -16.55 15.74
C TYR A 388 -13.16 -16.69 17.10
N MET A 389 -12.89 -15.58 17.79
CA MET A 389 -12.36 -15.62 19.15
C MET A 389 -13.30 -16.34 20.11
N VAL A 390 -14.60 -16.06 20.06
CA VAL A 390 -15.59 -16.75 20.90
C VAL A 390 -15.64 -18.24 20.58
N ILE A 391 -15.66 -18.62 19.30
CA ILE A 391 -15.67 -20.03 18.87
C ILE A 391 -14.42 -20.75 19.36
N LEU A 392 -13.24 -20.16 19.14
CA LEU A 392 -11.96 -20.75 19.51
C LEU A 392 -11.75 -20.85 21.02
N LEU A 393 -12.41 -20.00 21.81
CA LEU A 393 -12.38 -20.10 23.27
C LEU A 393 -13.34 -21.15 23.84
N GLN A 394 -14.38 -21.50 23.08
CA GLN A 394 -15.34 -22.55 23.46
C GLN A 394 -14.87 -23.95 23.08
N SER A 395 -13.98 -24.07 22.09
CA SER A 395 -13.30 -25.30 21.67
C SER A 395 -12.08 -25.59 22.53
#